data_AF-A0A382PSV0-F1
#
_entry.id   AF-A0A382PSV0-F1
#
_cell.length_a   1.000
_cell.length_b   1.000
_cell.length_c   1.000
_cell.angle_alpha   90.00
_cell.angle_beta   90.00
_cell.angle_gamma   90.00
#
_symmetry.space_group_name_H-M   'P 1'
#
loop_
_entity.id
_entity.type
_entity.pdbx_description
1 polymer ?
#
loop_
_entity_poly.entity_id
_entity_poly.type
_entity_poly.pdbx_seq_one_letter_code
_entity_poly.pdbx_strand_id
1 'polypeptide(L)'
;MNQNIISCGQKIDIGTRVVLWNEDEGFVCPNKRGRSNCSHHNPKLNDAPSRKDSAYQILKPKSAYVELVQHVHQFVLHYDACYSSLHCHQLMAESTFKGSHFYLDLDGTLYQTCDLYWKTNTAPADDRQGNERAIHVEIANLAWEALARESEWIHSNRDKYQIKRGKWVLELPDAYRKKLQTADFQITPSRVYGKRGYFSRKINGRMVRMWDFTDEQYQA
;
A
#
# COMPACT_ATOMS: atom_id res chain seq x y z
N MET A 1 -17.67 8.71 8.85
CA MET A 1 -16.52 8.14 8.12
C MET A 1 -16.63 6.63 8.17
N ASN A 2 -16.35 5.93 7.07
CA ASN A 2 -16.32 4.46 7.08
C ASN A 2 -15.04 3.99 7.80
N GLN A 3 -15.18 3.14 8.82
CA GLN A 3 -14.05 2.55 9.57
C GLN A 3 -13.91 1.04 9.33
N ASN A 4 -14.65 0.52 8.35
CA ASN A 4 -14.72 -0.90 8.11
C ASN A 4 -13.83 -1.28 6.93
N ILE A 5 -13.02 -2.32 7.13
CA ILE A 5 -12.49 -3.12 6.03
C ILE A 5 -13.51 -4.20 5.64
N ILE A 6 -13.35 -4.77 4.46
CA ILE A 6 -14.15 -5.87 3.94
C ILE A 6 -13.31 -7.16 3.87
N SER A 7 -13.77 -8.21 4.54
CA SER A 7 -13.19 -9.54 4.45
C SER A 7 -14.29 -10.57 4.20
N CYS A 8 -14.17 -11.32 3.11
CA CYS A 8 -15.14 -12.30 2.67
C CYS A 8 -16.57 -11.72 2.58
N GLY A 9 -16.72 -10.48 2.10
CA GLY A 9 -17.97 -9.73 2.04
C GLY A 9 -18.47 -9.17 3.38
N GLN A 10 -17.76 -9.39 4.48
CA GLN A 10 -18.12 -8.94 5.82
C GLN A 10 -17.41 -7.64 6.17
N LYS A 11 -18.13 -6.72 6.81
CA LYS A 11 -17.55 -5.49 7.36
C LYS A 11 -16.90 -5.78 8.71
N ILE A 12 -15.66 -5.34 8.87
CA ILE A 12 -14.89 -5.44 10.11
C ILE A 12 -14.41 -4.04 10.47
N ASP A 13 -14.88 -3.52 11.60
CA ASP A 13 -14.45 -2.23 12.13
C ASP A 13 -13.02 -2.34 12.68
N ILE A 14 -12.14 -1.44 12.24
CA ILE A 14 -10.75 -1.36 12.68
C ILE A 14 -10.40 -0.04 13.37
N GLY A 15 -11.39 0.82 13.63
CA GLY A 15 -11.20 2.08 14.36
C GLY A 15 -10.56 3.22 13.57
N THR A 16 -9.99 2.97 12.38
CA THR A 16 -9.42 4.00 11.50
C THR A 16 -10.26 4.20 10.23
N ARG A 17 -10.19 5.38 9.60
CA ARG A 17 -10.91 5.65 8.33
C ARG A 17 -10.35 4.77 7.22
N VAL A 18 -11.25 4.05 6.54
CA VAL A 18 -10.94 3.21 5.38
C VAL A 18 -11.73 3.66 4.17
N VAL A 19 -11.06 4.03 3.08
CA VAL A 19 -11.66 4.25 1.76
C VAL A 19 -11.73 2.92 1.02
N LEU A 20 -12.93 2.42 0.73
CA LEU A 20 -13.11 1.18 -0.01
C LEU A 20 -12.99 1.38 -1.52
N TRP A 21 -12.56 0.34 -2.23
CA TRP A 21 -12.40 0.33 -3.69
C TRP A 21 -13.67 0.63 -4.50
N ASN A 22 -14.84 0.56 -3.88
CA ASN A 22 -16.12 0.86 -4.50
C ASN A 22 -16.69 2.24 -4.08
N GLU A 23 -15.93 3.03 -3.34
CA GLU A 23 -16.19 4.46 -3.12
C GLU A 23 -15.63 5.27 -4.32
N ASP A 24 -16.19 6.46 -4.58
CA ASP A 24 -15.79 7.32 -5.72
C ASP A 24 -14.30 7.68 -5.73
N GLU A 25 -13.70 7.78 -4.54
CA GLU A 25 -12.28 8.10 -4.35
C GLU A 25 -11.43 6.84 -4.07
N GLY A 26 -12.02 5.65 -4.16
CA GLY A 26 -11.35 4.38 -3.92
C GLY A 26 -10.46 3.94 -5.06
N PHE A 27 -9.51 3.05 -4.75
CA PHE A 27 -8.65 2.39 -5.74
C PHE A 27 -9.07 0.95 -5.93
N VAL A 28 -9.27 0.50 -7.17
CA VAL A 28 -9.59 -0.91 -7.46
C VAL A 28 -8.29 -1.69 -7.64
N CYS A 29 -8.12 -2.82 -6.95
CA CYS A 29 -6.92 -3.65 -7.07
C CYS A 29 -6.71 -4.08 -8.54
N PRO A 30 -5.58 -3.69 -9.17
CA PRO A 30 -5.36 -3.99 -10.60
C PRO A 30 -5.28 -5.48 -10.89
N ASN A 31 -4.65 -6.25 -9.98
CA ASN A 31 -4.39 -7.66 -10.21
C ASN A 31 -4.70 -8.59 -9.02
N LYS A 32 -5.95 -8.60 -8.58
CA LYS A 32 -6.45 -9.58 -7.59
C LYS A 32 -6.65 -10.97 -8.22
N ARG A 33 -6.40 -12.04 -7.45
CA ARG A 33 -6.48 -13.43 -7.90
C ARG A 33 -7.15 -14.33 -6.86
N GLY A 34 -7.59 -15.50 -7.31
CA GLY A 34 -8.00 -16.58 -6.42
C GLY A 34 -6.81 -17.09 -5.60
N ARG A 35 -7.09 -17.51 -4.36
CA ARG A 35 -6.13 -18.16 -3.47
C ARG A 35 -6.21 -19.67 -3.66
N SER A 36 -5.10 -20.33 -3.95
CA SER A 36 -5.10 -21.79 -4.18
C SER A 36 -5.42 -22.60 -2.93
N ASN A 37 -5.17 -22.03 -1.74
CA ASN A 37 -5.51 -22.60 -0.44
C ASN A 37 -6.95 -22.29 0.01
N CYS A 38 -7.73 -21.52 -0.76
CA CYS A 38 -9.14 -21.26 -0.47
C CYS A 38 -10.05 -21.90 -1.54
N SER A 39 -11.21 -22.40 -1.15
CA SER A 39 -12.10 -23.21 -1.99
C SER A 39 -13.45 -22.56 -2.30
N HIS A 40 -13.79 -21.45 -1.63
CA HIS A 40 -15.09 -20.78 -1.76
C HIS A 40 -15.21 -19.77 -2.92
N HIS A 41 -14.54 -20.04 -4.04
CA HIS A 41 -14.65 -19.29 -5.30
C HIS A 41 -14.41 -20.20 -6.51
N ASN A 42 -14.47 -19.66 -7.73
CA ASN A 42 -14.16 -20.44 -8.94
C ASN A 42 -12.63 -20.71 -9.03
N PRO A 43 -12.17 -21.97 -8.94
CA PRO A 43 -10.74 -22.30 -8.93
C PRO A 43 -10.00 -21.89 -10.21
N LYS A 44 -10.72 -21.60 -11.31
CA LYS A 44 -10.13 -21.03 -12.54
C LYS A 44 -9.56 -19.61 -12.35
N LEU A 45 -9.80 -18.98 -11.20
CA LEU A 45 -9.24 -17.69 -10.82
C LEU A 45 -7.89 -17.81 -10.09
N ASN A 46 -7.54 -19.01 -9.63
CA ASN A 46 -6.26 -19.26 -8.95
C ASN A 46 -5.11 -19.03 -9.92
N ASP A 47 -4.24 -18.09 -9.57
CA ASP A 47 -3.09 -17.65 -10.37
C ASP A 47 -3.38 -17.27 -11.82
N ALA A 48 -4.65 -17.15 -12.21
CA ALA A 48 -5.04 -16.71 -13.53
C ALA A 48 -4.83 -15.19 -13.67
N PRO A 49 -4.55 -14.69 -14.89
CA PRO A 49 -4.63 -13.27 -15.18
C PRO A 49 -5.96 -12.68 -14.68
N SER A 50 -5.88 -11.45 -14.20
CA SER A 50 -6.99 -10.72 -13.60
C SER A 50 -8.16 -10.65 -14.58
N ARG A 51 -9.36 -10.93 -14.07
CA ARG A 51 -10.60 -10.91 -14.86
C ARG A 51 -11.43 -9.67 -14.55
N LYS A 52 -12.54 -9.50 -15.25
CA LYS A 52 -13.56 -8.51 -14.88
C LYS A 52 -14.07 -8.79 -13.46
N ASP A 53 -14.38 -7.73 -12.72
CA ASP A 53 -14.83 -7.82 -11.32
C ASP A 53 -16.03 -8.74 -11.11
N SER A 54 -16.95 -8.84 -12.07
CA SER A 54 -18.10 -9.74 -12.01
C SER A 54 -17.75 -11.23 -11.92
N ALA A 55 -16.52 -11.62 -12.28
CA ALA A 55 -16.03 -12.98 -12.15
C ALA A 55 -15.64 -13.35 -10.71
N TYR A 56 -15.35 -12.35 -9.87
CA TYR A 56 -14.85 -12.52 -8.51
C TYR A 56 -16.02 -12.63 -7.53
N GLN A 57 -16.58 -13.83 -7.43
CA GLN A 57 -17.70 -14.14 -6.53
C GLN A 57 -17.24 -15.05 -5.39
N ILE A 58 -17.65 -14.71 -4.16
CA ILE A 58 -17.40 -15.49 -2.95
C ILE A 58 -18.68 -16.30 -2.65
N LEU A 59 -18.62 -17.62 -2.81
CA LEU A 59 -19.81 -18.49 -2.83
C LEU A 59 -20.44 -18.70 -1.45
N LYS A 60 -19.61 -18.81 -0.41
CA LYS A 60 -20.05 -19.03 0.98
C LYS A 60 -19.32 -18.08 1.93
N PRO A 61 -19.69 -16.80 1.98
CA PRO A 61 -18.99 -15.75 2.75
C PRO A 61 -18.55 -16.12 4.18
N LYS A 62 -19.43 -16.79 4.96
CA LYS A 62 -19.11 -17.21 6.33
C LYS A 62 -18.07 -18.33 6.37
N SER A 63 -18.19 -19.34 5.50
CA SER A 63 -17.21 -20.44 5.42
C SER A 63 -15.88 -19.97 4.82
N ALA A 64 -15.93 -19.08 3.82
CA ALA A 64 -14.78 -18.41 3.24
C ALA A 64 -13.96 -17.63 4.28
N TYR A 65 -14.63 -16.96 5.21
CA TYR A 65 -13.97 -16.26 6.30
C TYR A 65 -13.22 -17.22 7.24
N VAL A 66 -13.86 -18.32 7.63
CA VAL A 66 -13.23 -19.36 8.49
C VAL A 66 -12.01 -19.97 7.80
N GLU A 67 -12.11 -20.28 6.51
CA GLU A 67 -11.02 -20.80 5.68
C GLU A 67 -9.88 -19.77 5.55
N LEU A 68 -10.20 -18.51 5.25
CA LEU A 68 -9.20 -17.44 5.10
C LEU A 68 -8.37 -17.26 6.37
N VAL A 69 -9.00 -17.28 7.55
CA VAL A 69 -8.33 -17.18 8.86
C VAL A 69 -7.34 -18.33 9.10
N GLN A 70 -7.57 -19.51 8.53
CA GLN A 70 -6.67 -20.65 8.67
C GLN A 70 -5.44 -20.55 7.76
N HIS A 71 -5.54 -19.79 6.66
CA HIS A 71 -4.55 -19.79 5.59
C HIS A 71 -3.73 -18.51 5.47
N VAL A 72 -4.26 -17.38 5.94
CA VAL A 72 -3.58 -16.08 5.91
C VAL A 72 -3.01 -15.79 7.29
N HIS A 73 -1.68 -15.79 7.39
CA HIS A 73 -0.95 -15.65 8.65
C HIS A 73 0.25 -14.70 8.55
N GLN A 74 0.37 -13.95 7.45
CA GLN A 74 1.38 -12.92 7.26
C GLN A 74 0.72 -11.57 6.98
N PHE A 75 1.26 -10.54 7.62
CA PHE A 75 0.92 -9.14 7.35
C PHE A 75 2.21 -8.44 6.90
N VAL A 76 2.26 -8.07 5.62
CA VAL A 76 3.48 -7.60 4.96
C VAL A 76 3.36 -6.11 4.68
N LEU A 77 4.31 -5.34 5.20
CA LEU A 77 4.40 -3.90 5.03
C LEU A 77 5.51 -3.58 4.04
N HIS A 78 5.18 -2.78 3.03
CA HIS A 78 6.11 -2.31 2.01
C HIS A 78 6.30 -0.81 2.13
N TYR A 79 7.56 -0.38 2.01
CA TYR A 79 7.85 1.00 1.62
C TYR A 79 7.72 1.06 0.09
N ASP A 80 6.79 1.86 -0.40
CA ASP A 80 6.39 1.79 -1.81
C ASP A 80 7.27 2.61 -2.76
N ALA A 81 8.19 3.43 -2.22
CA ALA A 81 9.03 4.38 -2.95
C ALA A 81 8.21 5.37 -3.81
N CYS A 82 6.96 5.65 -3.42
CA CYS A 82 6.03 6.50 -4.16
C CYS A 82 5.77 7.83 -3.44
N TYR A 83 5.11 8.74 -4.16
CA TYR A 83 4.73 10.05 -3.64
C TYR A 83 3.48 10.01 -2.78
N SER A 84 2.55 9.11 -3.11
CA SER A 84 1.25 8.94 -2.45
C SER A 84 0.66 7.60 -2.85
N SER A 85 -0.45 7.22 -2.22
CA SER A 85 -1.21 6.01 -2.60
C SER A 85 -1.67 6.04 -4.06
N LEU A 86 -2.01 7.22 -4.59
CA LEU A 86 -2.34 7.37 -6.02
C LEU A 86 -1.14 7.04 -6.92
N HIS A 87 0.06 7.53 -6.59
CA HIS A 87 1.25 7.24 -7.38
C HIS A 87 1.55 5.72 -7.37
N CYS A 88 1.49 5.09 -6.20
CA CYS A 88 1.65 3.65 -6.07
C CYS A 88 0.61 2.88 -6.90
N HIS A 89 -0.67 3.28 -6.83
CA HIS A 89 -1.74 2.66 -7.60
C HIS A 89 -1.50 2.72 -9.11
N GLN A 90 -1.03 3.87 -9.62
CA GLN A 90 -0.71 4.04 -11.05
C GLN A 90 0.38 3.04 -11.49
N LEU A 91 1.47 2.93 -10.73
CA LEU A 91 2.55 1.98 -11.03
C LEU A 91 2.09 0.51 -10.94
N MET A 92 1.23 0.17 -9.97
CA MET A 92 0.66 -1.17 -9.86
C MET A 92 -0.24 -1.50 -11.05
N ALA A 93 -0.99 -0.51 -11.57
CA ALA A 93 -1.89 -0.67 -12.71
C ALA A 93 -1.15 -0.88 -14.05
N GLU A 94 0.10 -0.43 -14.16
CA GLU A 94 0.96 -0.72 -15.32
C GLU A 94 1.44 -2.18 -15.35
N SER A 95 1.38 -2.88 -14.21
CA SER A 95 1.72 -4.28 -14.12
C SER A 95 0.55 -5.18 -14.54
N THR A 96 0.86 -6.29 -15.20
CA THR A 96 -0.11 -7.39 -15.46
C THR A 96 -0.19 -8.39 -14.32
N PHE A 97 0.54 -8.15 -13.23
CA PHE A 97 0.70 -9.09 -12.13
C PHE A 97 0.52 -8.45 -10.75
N LYS A 98 0.96 -7.20 -10.58
CA LYS A 98 1.06 -6.60 -9.25
C LYS A 98 -0.25 -6.03 -8.72
N GLY A 99 -0.41 -6.09 -7.40
CA GLY A 99 -1.47 -5.42 -6.67
C GLY A 99 -1.24 -5.56 -5.17
N SER A 100 -1.78 -4.65 -4.38
CA SER A 100 -1.76 -4.70 -2.92
C SER A 100 -3.18 -4.74 -2.38
N HIS A 101 -3.39 -5.24 -1.15
CA HIS A 101 -4.71 -5.20 -0.51
C HIS A 101 -5.01 -3.82 0.06
N PHE A 102 -3.96 -3.15 0.57
CA PHE A 102 -4.07 -1.83 1.16
C PHE A 102 -3.01 -0.86 0.63
N TYR A 103 -3.39 0.40 0.58
CA TYR A 103 -2.46 1.53 0.47
C TYR A 103 -2.66 2.44 1.69
N LEU A 104 -1.56 2.84 2.34
CA LEU A 104 -1.56 3.81 3.44
C LEU A 104 -0.89 5.09 2.96
N ASP A 105 -1.68 6.15 2.77
CA ASP A 105 -1.19 7.42 2.24
C ASP A 105 -0.49 8.27 3.31
N LEU A 106 0.16 9.35 2.87
CA LEU A 106 0.94 10.25 3.72
C LEU A 106 0.13 10.91 4.84
N ASP A 107 -1.16 11.14 4.62
CA ASP A 107 -2.08 11.76 5.58
C ASP A 107 -2.79 10.76 6.48
N GLY A 108 -2.33 9.50 6.50
CA GLY A 108 -2.92 8.42 7.31
C GLY A 108 -4.17 7.80 6.69
N THR A 109 -4.59 8.23 5.50
CA THR A 109 -5.74 7.60 4.83
C THR A 109 -5.40 6.17 4.42
N LEU A 110 -6.17 5.20 4.95
CA LEU A 110 -6.10 3.81 4.53
C LEU A 110 -7.08 3.54 3.38
N TYR A 111 -6.57 3.03 2.27
CA TYR A 111 -7.36 2.55 1.14
C TYR A 111 -7.36 1.04 1.14
N GLN A 112 -8.55 0.42 1.07
CA GLN A 112 -8.67 -1.00 0.77
C GLN A 112 -9.01 -1.18 -0.70
N THR A 113 -8.20 -1.94 -1.43
CA THR A 113 -8.30 -2.02 -2.89
C THR A 113 -9.11 -3.21 -3.41
N CYS A 114 -9.29 -4.24 -2.57
CA CYS A 114 -10.16 -5.38 -2.81
C CYS A 114 -10.49 -6.09 -1.49
N ASP A 115 -11.50 -6.95 -1.55
CA ASP A 115 -11.84 -7.87 -0.46
C ASP A 115 -10.62 -8.75 -0.09
N LEU A 116 -10.34 -8.90 1.21
CA LEU A 116 -9.20 -9.68 1.73
C LEU A 116 -9.22 -11.16 1.34
N TYR A 117 -10.37 -11.68 0.91
CA TYR A 117 -10.47 -13.03 0.39
C TYR A 117 -9.57 -13.27 -0.82
N TRP A 118 -9.44 -12.28 -1.70
CA TRP A 118 -8.60 -12.38 -2.88
C TRP A 118 -7.13 -12.21 -2.50
N LYS A 119 -6.21 -12.87 -3.20
CA LYS A 119 -4.79 -12.57 -3.06
C LYS A 119 -4.37 -11.46 -4.00
N THR A 120 -3.30 -10.80 -3.62
CA THR A 120 -2.58 -9.83 -4.45
C THR A 120 -1.11 -10.21 -4.51
N ASN A 121 -0.36 -9.64 -5.45
CA ASN A 121 1.04 -10.01 -5.66
C ASN A 121 1.94 -8.77 -5.64
N THR A 122 2.48 -8.39 -4.48
CA THR A 122 3.39 -7.22 -4.40
C THR A 122 4.84 -7.55 -4.16
N ALA A 123 5.17 -8.73 -3.64
CA ALA A 123 6.52 -9.26 -3.67
C ALA A 123 6.50 -10.79 -3.57
N PRO A 124 7.33 -11.53 -4.33
CA PRO A 124 7.51 -12.94 -4.05
C PRO A 124 8.19 -13.08 -2.69
N ALA A 125 7.66 -13.93 -1.80
CA ALA A 125 8.48 -14.48 -0.74
C ALA A 125 9.52 -15.42 -1.35
N ASP A 126 10.61 -15.70 -0.63
CA ASP A 126 11.70 -16.58 -1.12
C ASP A 126 11.20 -17.96 -1.58
N ASP A 127 10.09 -18.42 -1.03
CA ASP A 127 9.43 -19.69 -1.37
C ASP A 127 8.42 -19.61 -2.52
N ARG A 128 8.25 -18.43 -3.13
CA ARG A 128 7.28 -18.12 -4.20
C ARG A 128 5.81 -18.37 -3.85
N GLN A 129 5.50 -18.67 -2.59
CA GLN A 129 4.15 -18.95 -2.09
C GLN A 129 3.66 -17.88 -1.10
N GLY A 130 4.51 -16.91 -0.73
CA GLY A 130 4.19 -15.81 0.19
C GLY A 130 2.82 -15.18 0.01
N ASN A 131 2.45 -14.86 -1.23
CA ASN A 131 1.20 -14.16 -1.52
C ASN A 131 -0.06 -14.97 -1.13
N GLU A 132 0.02 -16.30 -1.11
CA GLU A 132 -1.12 -17.16 -0.73
C GLU A 132 -1.50 -17.03 0.74
N ARG A 133 -0.55 -16.63 1.59
CA ARG A 133 -0.71 -16.56 3.05
C ARG A 133 -0.60 -15.14 3.62
N ALA A 134 -0.57 -14.14 2.74
CA ALA A 134 -0.28 -12.77 3.11
C ALA A 134 -1.40 -11.79 2.76
N ILE A 135 -1.52 -10.77 3.61
CA ILE A 135 -2.13 -9.47 3.33
C ILE A 135 -1.00 -8.46 3.19
N HIS A 136 -1.14 -7.56 2.21
CA HIS A 136 -0.10 -6.62 1.83
C HIS A 136 -0.58 -5.18 2.02
N VAL A 137 0.30 -4.33 2.55
CA VAL A 137 0.12 -2.88 2.66
C VAL A 137 1.29 -2.20 1.97
N GLU A 138 1.00 -1.33 1.02
CA GLU A 138 1.99 -0.38 0.49
C GLU A 138 1.84 0.92 1.26
N ILE A 139 2.94 1.41 1.85
CA ILE A 139 2.94 2.64 2.63
C ILE A 139 3.67 3.71 1.84
N ALA A 140 2.95 4.81 1.55
CA ALA A 140 3.48 5.95 0.82
C ALA A 140 4.72 6.51 1.52
N ASN A 141 5.89 6.27 0.95
CA ASN A 141 7.15 6.76 1.50
C ASN A 141 8.25 6.78 0.44
N LEU A 142 8.98 7.88 0.37
CA LEU A 142 10.14 8.06 -0.51
C LEU A 142 11.41 7.42 0.07
N ALA A 143 11.29 6.20 0.60
CA ALA A 143 12.43 5.37 0.95
C ALA A 143 13.26 5.15 -0.32
N TRP A 144 14.59 5.10 -0.19
CA TRP A 144 15.53 5.02 -1.32
C TRP A 144 15.63 6.29 -2.18
N GLU A 145 14.69 7.23 -2.04
CA GLU A 145 14.56 8.44 -2.87
C GLU A 145 14.98 9.72 -2.12
N ALA A 146 15.78 9.56 -1.06
CA ALA A 146 16.09 10.63 -0.11
C ALA A 146 16.94 11.78 -0.70
N LEU A 147 17.84 11.47 -1.65
CA LEU A 147 18.71 12.44 -2.31
C LEU A 147 18.45 12.44 -3.81
N ALA A 148 18.29 13.63 -4.40
CA ALA A 148 18.01 13.81 -5.82
C ALA A 148 19.09 13.19 -6.72
N ARG A 149 20.36 13.37 -6.34
CA ARG A 149 21.52 12.83 -7.07
C ARG A 149 21.63 11.30 -7.04
N GLU A 150 20.88 10.65 -6.17
CA GLU A 150 20.86 9.19 -6.00
C GLU A 150 19.50 8.58 -6.32
N SER A 151 18.56 9.41 -6.79
CA SER A 151 17.20 9.00 -7.14
C SER A 151 17.22 8.11 -8.37
N GLU A 152 16.76 6.88 -8.21
CA GLU A 152 16.76 5.87 -9.27
C GLU A 152 15.45 5.89 -10.06
N TRP A 153 14.32 6.08 -9.38
CA TRP A 153 12.99 5.88 -9.98
C TRP A 153 12.23 7.18 -10.22
N ILE A 154 12.46 8.20 -9.37
CA ILE A 154 11.71 9.46 -9.41
C ILE A 154 12.68 10.63 -9.59
N HIS A 155 13.27 10.74 -10.79
CA HIS A 155 14.28 11.76 -11.07
C HIS A 155 13.79 13.17 -10.73
N SER A 156 14.66 13.93 -10.07
CA SER A 156 14.44 15.32 -9.69
C SER A 156 15.78 16.05 -9.66
N ASN A 157 15.76 17.35 -9.93
CA ASN A 157 16.95 18.20 -9.87
C ASN A 157 17.24 18.70 -8.44
N ARG A 158 16.34 18.41 -7.48
CA ARG A 158 16.42 18.86 -6.09
C ARG A 158 15.87 17.80 -5.13
N ASP A 159 16.40 17.79 -3.91
CA ASP A 159 15.90 16.90 -2.87
C ASP A 159 14.41 17.18 -2.62
N LYS A 160 13.64 16.09 -2.49
CA LYS A 160 12.18 16.13 -2.40
C LYS A 160 11.71 16.67 -1.04
N TYR A 161 12.45 16.36 0.02
CA TYR A 161 12.26 16.97 1.32
C TYR A 161 13.12 18.23 1.45
N GLN A 162 12.56 19.31 1.97
CA GLN A 162 13.25 20.58 2.19
C GLN A 162 12.95 21.14 3.58
N ILE A 163 13.89 21.93 4.11
CA ILE A 163 13.68 22.63 5.38
C ILE A 163 12.84 23.88 5.13
N LYS A 164 11.64 23.91 5.70
CA LYS A 164 10.74 25.07 5.71
C LYS A 164 10.41 25.44 7.15
N ARG A 165 10.71 26.69 7.54
CA ARG A 165 10.49 27.19 8.91
C ARG A 165 11.07 26.25 9.99
N GLY A 166 12.27 25.71 9.74
CA GLY A 166 12.97 24.83 10.67
C GLY A 166 12.51 23.36 10.69
N LYS A 167 11.55 22.96 9.85
CA LYS A 167 11.06 21.57 9.75
C LYS A 167 11.34 20.97 8.38
N TRP A 168 11.63 19.67 8.32
CA TRP A 168 11.68 18.93 7.06
C TRP A 168 10.26 18.72 6.53
N VAL A 169 10.01 19.13 5.30
CA VAL A 169 8.69 19.03 4.64
C VAL A 169 8.87 18.40 3.28
N LEU A 170 8.05 17.41 2.93
CA LEU A 170 7.99 16.86 1.58
C LEU A 170 7.36 17.88 0.62
N GLU A 171 8.11 18.26 -0.42
CA GLU A 171 7.57 18.97 -1.57
C GLU A 171 6.83 18.01 -2.50
N LEU A 172 5.60 17.68 -2.13
CA LEU A 172 4.72 16.83 -2.93
C LEU A 172 4.24 17.57 -4.19
N PRO A 173 4.40 16.99 -5.40
CA PRO A 173 3.85 17.55 -6.64
C PRO A 173 2.33 17.73 -6.58
N ASP A 174 1.82 18.79 -7.22
CA ASP A 174 0.40 19.17 -7.15
C ASP A 174 -0.57 18.07 -7.58
N ALA A 175 -0.17 17.25 -8.56
CA ALA A 175 -0.98 16.12 -9.04
C ALA A 175 -1.29 15.10 -7.93
N TYR A 176 -0.37 14.92 -6.97
CA TYR A 176 -0.55 14.01 -5.84
C TYR A 176 -1.08 14.75 -4.61
N ARG A 177 -0.65 16.01 -4.38
CA ARG A 177 -1.12 16.83 -3.25
C ARG A 177 -2.63 17.03 -3.26
N LYS A 178 -3.23 17.30 -4.41
CA LYS A 178 -4.68 17.50 -4.57
C LYS A 178 -5.52 16.23 -4.34
N LYS A 179 -4.87 15.09 -4.11
CA LYS A 179 -5.49 13.78 -3.96
C LYS A 179 -5.37 13.22 -2.54
N LEU A 180 -4.66 13.92 -1.66
CA LEU A 180 -4.76 13.68 -0.22
C LEU A 180 -6.17 14.04 0.27
N GLN A 181 -6.66 13.28 1.23
CA GLN A 181 -7.99 13.48 1.82
C GLN A 181 -7.98 14.66 2.80
N THR A 182 -6.86 14.86 3.47
CA THR A 182 -6.66 15.97 4.39
C THR A 182 -6.25 17.22 3.62
N ALA A 183 -7.14 18.21 3.59
CA ALA A 183 -6.86 19.51 2.96
C ALA A 183 -5.66 20.19 3.64
N ASP A 184 -4.82 20.83 2.83
CA ASP A 184 -3.63 21.57 3.27
C ASP A 184 -2.65 20.76 4.16
N PHE A 185 -2.68 19.43 4.04
CA PHE A 185 -1.83 18.54 4.83
C PHE A 185 -0.34 18.86 4.69
N GLN A 186 0.33 19.09 5.82
CA GLN A 186 1.76 19.34 5.87
C GLN A 186 2.51 18.03 6.12
N ILE A 187 3.13 17.52 5.06
CA ILE A 187 3.82 16.23 5.10
C ILE A 187 5.20 16.41 5.75
N THR A 188 5.32 16.02 7.02
CA THR A 188 6.56 16.04 7.79
C THR A 188 6.86 14.65 8.34
N PRO A 189 8.13 14.19 8.33
CA PRO A 189 8.47 12.93 8.98
C PRO A 189 8.28 13.07 10.50
N SER A 190 7.69 12.06 11.13
CA SER A 190 7.44 11.99 12.58
C SER A 190 8.74 12.17 13.35
N ARG A 191 9.80 11.46 12.92
CA ARG A 191 11.14 11.59 13.51
C ARG A 191 12.16 12.03 12.47
N VAL A 192 13.12 12.83 12.94
CA VAL A 192 14.26 13.30 12.15
C VAL A 192 15.56 12.67 12.67
N TYR A 193 16.42 12.22 11.76
CA TYR A 193 17.72 11.63 12.09
C TYR A 193 18.84 12.65 11.97
N GLY A 194 19.07 13.38 13.07
CA GLY A 194 20.08 14.44 13.15
C GLY A 194 19.85 15.56 12.12
N LYS A 195 20.93 16.22 11.68
CA LYS A 195 20.83 17.34 10.72
C LYS A 195 20.37 16.93 9.31
N ARG A 196 20.51 15.65 8.94
CA ARG A 196 20.16 15.13 7.61
C ARG A 196 18.67 14.84 7.45
N GLY A 197 17.93 14.67 8.54
CA GLY A 197 16.50 14.36 8.52
C GLY A 197 16.18 12.88 8.29
N TYR A 198 16.90 12.18 7.41
CA TYR A 198 16.68 10.76 7.09
C TYR A 198 17.68 9.80 7.76
N PHE A 199 17.23 8.57 8.01
CA PHE A 199 18.11 7.46 8.39
C PHE A 199 19.07 7.12 7.25
N SER A 200 20.32 6.79 7.57
CA SER A 200 21.33 6.41 6.56
C SER A 200 22.29 5.36 7.10
N ARG A 201 22.37 4.20 6.42
CA ARG A 201 23.28 3.10 6.80
C ARG A 201 23.67 2.25 5.60
N LYS A 202 24.91 1.72 5.61
CA LYS A 202 25.35 0.71 4.64
C LYS A 202 24.82 -0.67 5.06
N ILE A 203 24.03 -1.30 4.20
CA ILE A 203 23.45 -2.64 4.38
C ILE A 203 23.80 -3.47 3.13
N ASN A 204 24.43 -4.63 3.32
CA ASN A 204 24.85 -5.53 2.23
C ASN A 204 25.57 -4.81 1.07
N GLY A 205 26.49 -3.91 1.40
CA GLY A 205 27.26 -3.16 0.41
C GLY A 205 26.59 -1.93 -0.17
N ARG A 206 25.26 -1.75 0.00
CA ARG A 206 24.50 -0.62 -0.53
C ARG A 206 24.20 0.41 0.57
N MET A 207 24.20 1.69 0.21
CA MET A 207 23.81 2.76 1.13
C MET A 207 22.30 2.92 1.11
N VAL A 208 21.65 2.63 2.24
CA VAL A 208 20.21 2.77 2.43
C VAL A 208 19.92 4.13 3.04
N ARG A 209 18.94 4.85 2.49
CA ARG A 209 18.44 6.11 3.06
C ARG A 209 16.92 6.10 3.12
N MET A 210 16.38 6.42 4.29
CA MET A 210 14.94 6.31 4.54
C MET A 210 14.46 7.51 5.36
N TRP A 211 13.44 8.17 4.85
CA TRP A 211 12.66 9.11 5.63
C TRP A 211 11.73 8.33 6.55
N ASP A 212 11.46 8.87 7.73
CA ASP A 212 10.46 8.31 8.62
C ASP A 212 9.05 8.50 8.06
N PHE A 213 8.08 7.74 8.57
CA PHE A 213 6.66 7.96 8.27
C PHE A 213 6.14 9.24 8.93
N THR A 214 4.96 9.71 8.52
CA THR A 214 4.23 10.80 9.21
C THR A 214 3.61 10.30 10.51
N ASP A 215 3.16 11.21 11.38
CA ASP A 215 2.46 10.82 12.61
C ASP A 215 1.10 10.16 12.29
N GLU A 216 0.43 10.63 11.25
CA GLU A 216 -0.86 10.13 10.77
C GLU A 216 -0.73 8.69 10.25
N GLN A 217 0.37 8.36 9.57
CA GLN A 217 0.68 6.98 9.18
C GLN A 217 0.93 6.06 10.37
N TYR A 218 1.45 6.57 11.50
CA TYR A 218 1.62 5.76 12.72
C TYR A 218 0.32 5.55 13.49
N GLN A 219 -0.63 6.47 13.37
CA GLN A 219 -1.91 6.41 14.07
C GLN A 219 -2.93 5.49 13.39
N ALA A 220 -2.82 5.32 12.07
CA ALA A 220 -3.70 4.47 11.26
C ALA A 220 -3.50 2.98 11.54
#